data_AF-A0A7F5RKH1-F1
#
_entry.id   AF-A0A7F5RKH1-F1
#
_cell.length_a   1.000
_cell.length_b   1.000
_cell.length_c   1.000
_cell.angle_alpha   90.00
_cell.angle_beta   90.00
_cell.angle_gamma   90.00
#
_symmetry.space_group_name_H-M   'P 1'
#
loop_
_entity.id
_entity.type
_entity.pdbx_description
1 polymer ?
#
loop_
_entity_poly.entity_id
_entity_poly.type
_entity_poly.pdbx_seq_one_letter_code
_entity_poly.pdbx_strand_id
1 'polypeptide(L)'
;MARKLASTSLTFVLETCKRLGMEGYVVTVSGKKRSVVTPTKCSPTKKANFMQISPLLMKITTPSNRPFRVSVEGNIGAGKSTFIKYFSKFPGIETYQEPIEWWRNCNGHNLLELLYSDTKKWYFTFQSYVQLTRIQTQLSKPKDSLTRTQMFERSVQNNRYCFLEQAYQNGIIHPADYAISDKWYKQVMATFDLTLDLIVYLRSSPEIVFERMRKRGRPEETAVPLQYLKELHEAHEKWLMSDDVTINNVPVLILDADSTLEEIHEMYHKNEDKILGYDIKGRPVEKKEKDKVRRVLKLD
;
A
#
# COMPACT_ATOMS: atom_id res chain seq x y z
N MET A 1 -25.43 18.41 -30.66
CA MET A 1 -25.44 17.38 -29.59
C MET A 1 -24.18 17.36 -28.73
N ALA A 2 -22.97 17.66 -29.23
CA ALA A 2 -21.73 17.66 -28.45
C ALA A 2 -21.63 18.73 -27.32
N ARG A 3 -22.37 19.85 -27.42
CA ARG A 3 -22.36 20.90 -26.37
C ARG A 3 -23.14 20.56 -25.09
N LYS A 4 -24.03 19.56 -25.12
CA LYS A 4 -24.84 19.16 -23.95
C LYS A 4 -24.14 18.11 -23.06
N LEU A 5 -23.23 17.30 -23.62
CA LEU A 5 -22.45 16.29 -22.87
C LEU A 5 -21.24 16.87 -22.12
N ALA A 6 -20.62 17.94 -22.65
CA ALA A 6 -19.54 18.64 -21.95
C ALA A 6 -20.03 19.39 -20.69
N SER A 7 -21.28 19.84 -20.70
CA SER A 7 -21.90 20.53 -19.56
C SER A 7 -22.10 19.59 -18.36
N THR A 8 -22.49 18.33 -18.56
CA THR A 8 -22.78 17.40 -17.46
C THR A 8 -21.51 16.91 -16.76
N SER A 9 -20.44 16.66 -17.51
CA SER A 9 -19.16 16.20 -16.94
C SER A 9 -18.38 17.31 -16.22
N LEU A 10 -18.47 18.56 -16.70
CA LEU A 10 -17.88 19.71 -16.02
C LEU A 10 -18.65 20.06 -14.74
N THR A 11 -19.97 19.88 -14.73
CA THR A 11 -20.82 20.10 -13.55
C THR A 11 -20.50 19.09 -12.45
N PHE A 12 -20.23 17.82 -12.76
CA PHE A 12 -19.80 16.83 -11.76
C PHE A 12 -18.45 17.17 -11.13
N VAL A 13 -17.47 17.64 -11.93
CA VAL A 13 -16.17 18.08 -11.42
C VAL A 13 -16.31 19.34 -10.57
N LEU A 14 -17.10 20.33 -11.02
CA LEU A 14 -17.34 21.58 -10.28
C LEU A 14 -18.13 21.38 -8.98
N GLU A 15 -19.07 20.44 -8.96
CA GLU A 15 -19.88 20.11 -7.79
C GLU A 15 -19.09 19.28 -6.76
N THR A 16 -18.13 18.48 -7.24
CA THR A 16 -17.11 17.84 -6.41
C THR A 16 -16.15 18.88 -5.83
N CYS A 17 -15.68 19.84 -6.63
CA CYS A 17 -14.81 20.93 -6.16
C CYS A 17 -15.51 21.87 -5.14
N LYS A 18 -16.80 22.16 -5.31
CA LYS A 18 -17.60 22.93 -4.34
C LYS A 18 -17.81 22.18 -3.02
N ARG A 19 -17.96 20.85 -3.05
CA ARG A 19 -18.01 20.02 -1.84
C ARG A 19 -16.66 19.90 -1.11
N LEU A 20 -15.55 20.19 -1.79
CA LEU A 20 -14.18 20.05 -1.27
C LEU A 20 -13.55 21.37 -0.80
N GLY A 21 -14.31 22.47 -0.73
CA GLY A 21 -13.84 23.72 -0.12
C GLY A 21 -12.62 24.35 -0.80
N MET A 22 -12.43 24.12 -2.10
CA MET A 22 -11.31 24.67 -2.85
C MET A 22 -11.62 26.08 -3.37
N GLU A 23 -11.62 27.08 -2.48
CA GLU A 23 -11.39 28.48 -2.86
C GLU A 23 -9.91 28.82 -2.64
N GLY A 24 -9.29 29.38 -3.68
CA GLY A 24 -7.85 29.41 -3.85
C GLY A 24 -7.10 30.35 -2.91
N TYR A 25 -5.82 30.03 -2.69
CA TYR A 25 -4.80 31.00 -2.35
C TYR A 25 -3.53 30.71 -3.17
N VAL A 26 -3.16 31.68 -4.00
CA VAL A 26 -1.84 31.77 -4.64
C VAL A 26 -0.93 32.46 -3.64
N VAL A 27 0.12 31.78 -3.18
CA VAL A 27 1.23 32.42 -2.47
C VAL A 27 2.53 32.00 -3.15
N THR A 28 3.23 32.97 -3.70
CA THR A 28 4.60 32.85 -4.22
C THR A 28 5.59 32.88 -3.06
N VAL A 29 6.55 31.96 -3.01
CA VAL A 29 7.73 32.11 -2.15
C VAL A 29 9.00 31.76 -2.93
N SER A 30 9.95 32.68 -2.81
CA SER A 30 11.23 32.80 -3.47
C SER A 30 12.22 31.70 -3.09
N GLY A 31 13.12 31.39 -4.03
CA GLY A 31 14.11 30.33 -3.92
C GLY A 31 15.31 30.66 -3.03
N LYS A 32 15.75 29.65 -2.28
CA LYS A 32 17.15 29.48 -1.85
C LYS A 32 17.51 27.98 -1.93
N LYS A 33 18.54 27.67 -2.73
CA LYS A 33 19.11 26.31 -2.87
C LYS A 33 19.94 25.96 -1.63
N ARG A 34 19.82 24.72 -1.14
CA ARG A 34 20.78 24.09 -0.22
C ARG A 34 21.33 22.80 -0.84
N SER A 35 22.57 22.51 -0.48
CA SER A 35 23.49 21.54 -1.08
C SER A 35 23.14 20.08 -0.77
N VAL A 36 23.43 19.23 -1.75
CA VAL A 36 23.28 17.77 -1.74
C VAL A 36 24.34 17.14 -0.83
N VAL A 37 23.92 16.26 0.08
CA VAL A 37 24.81 15.36 0.83
C VAL A 37 24.65 13.96 0.25
N THR A 38 25.77 13.37 -0.18
CA THR A 38 25.88 12.00 -0.71
C THR A 38 25.77 10.96 0.40
N PRO A 39 25.02 9.85 0.23
CA PRO A 39 25.04 8.75 1.19
C PRO A 39 26.22 7.81 0.93
N THR A 40 26.97 7.56 2.00
CA THR A 40 28.02 6.54 2.12
C THR A 40 27.42 5.14 2.01
N LYS A 41 28.04 4.29 1.20
CA LYS A 41 27.73 2.87 1.01
C LYS A 41 27.83 2.10 2.32
N CYS A 42 26.89 1.18 2.56
CA CYS A 42 27.10 0.09 3.51
C CYS A 42 26.62 -1.24 2.90
N SER A 43 27.46 -2.26 3.04
CA SER A 43 27.26 -3.70 2.79
C SER A 43 28.00 -4.43 3.94
N PRO A 44 27.86 -5.74 4.23
CA PRO A 44 27.01 -6.79 3.61
C PRO A 44 26.34 -7.77 4.64
N THR A 45 25.52 -8.70 4.14
CA THR A 45 25.30 -10.10 4.63
C THR A 45 25.10 -10.41 6.13
N LYS A 46 23.91 -10.93 6.48
CA LYS A 46 23.68 -12.17 7.28
C LYS A 46 22.18 -12.48 7.39
N LYS A 47 21.81 -13.76 7.22
CA LYS A 47 20.47 -14.28 7.54
C LYS A 47 20.22 -14.11 9.03
N ALA A 48 19.39 -13.14 9.40
CA ALA A 48 18.82 -13.04 10.74
C ALA A 48 17.30 -13.04 10.57
N ASN A 49 16.60 -13.85 11.36
CA ASN A 49 15.16 -13.81 11.47
C ASN A 49 14.76 -12.41 11.96
N PHE A 50 14.43 -11.52 11.03
CA PHE A 50 14.26 -10.09 11.28
C PHE A 50 12.79 -9.80 11.61
N MET A 51 12.40 -9.95 12.87
CA MET A 51 11.26 -9.21 13.43
C MET A 51 11.79 -7.90 13.98
N GLN A 52 11.82 -6.85 13.16
CA GLN A 52 12.07 -5.49 13.64
C GLN A 52 10.72 -4.79 13.77
N ILE A 53 10.48 -4.21 14.94
CA ILE A 53 9.26 -3.48 15.24
C ILE A 53 9.65 -2.01 15.26
N SER A 54 8.97 -1.17 14.46
CA SER A 54 9.17 0.28 14.54
C SER A 54 8.93 0.77 15.98
N PRO A 55 9.73 1.70 16.52
CA PRO A 55 9.54 2.26 17.87
C PRO A 55 8.11 2.78 18.14
N LEU A 56 7.38 3.14 17.09
CA LEU A 56 6.01 3.64 17.16
C LEU A 56 4.96 2.58 17.51
N LEU A 57 5.29 1.28 17.42
CA LEU A 57 4.32 0.19 17.65
C LEU A 57 3.76 0.15 19.08
N MET A 58 4.46 0.75 20.06
CA MET A 58 3.98 0.82 21.45
C MET A 58 2.82 1.80 21.65
N LYS A 59 2.43 2.57 20.63
CA LYS A 59 1.36 3.59 20.70
C LYS A 59 0.11 3.23 19.89
N ILE A 60 -0.03 1.99 19.42
CA ILE A 60 -1.21 1.57 18.67
C ILE A 60 -2.41 1.58 19.61
N THR A 61 -3.35 2.48 19.33
CA THR A 61 -4.66 2.51 19.98
C THR A 61 -5.73 2.48 18.90
N THR A 62 -6.72 1.61 19.05
CA THR A 62 -7.84 1.50 18.14
C THR A 62 -8.66 2.80 18.17
N PRO A 63 -8.91 3.44 17.02
CA PRO A 63 -9.76 4.63 16.98
C PRO A 63 -11.18 4.31 17.48
N SER A 64 -11.80 5.23 18.22
CA SER A 64 -13.16 5.04 18.73
C SER A 64 -14.26 5.39 17.71
N ASN A 65 -13.90 6.12 16.65
CA ASN A 65 -14.83 6.73 15.70
C ASN A 65 -14.80 6.10 14.28
N ARG A 66 -13.87 5.19 14.01
CA ARG A 66 -13.77 4.43 12.77
C ARG A 66 -13.10 3.07 13.03
N PRO A 67 -13.27 2.07 12.14
CA PRO A 67 -12.52 0.82 12.26
C PRO A 67 -11.01 1.06 12.21
N PHE A 68 -10.27 0.14 12.82
CA PHE A 68 -8.81 0.06 12.71
C PHE A 68 -8.40 -0.14 11.24
N ARG A 69 -7.48 0.66 10.73
CA ARG A 69 -7.07 0.62 9.33
C ARG A 69 -5.65 0.11 9.20
N VAL A 70 -5.50 -0.99 8.46
CA VAL A 70 -4.22 -1.64 8.22
C VAL A 70 -3.91 -1.63 6.74
N SER A 71 -2.70 -1.25 6.37
CA SER A 71 -2.21 -1.51 5.02
C SER A 71 -1.22 -2.66 5.03
N VAL A 72 -1.38 -3.58 4.09
CA VAL A 72 -0.47 -4.70 3.85
C VAL A 72 0.44 -4.31 2.69
N GLU A 73 1.69 -4.04 3.01
CA GLU A 73 2.72 -3.55 2.09
C GLU A 73 3.75 -4.63 1.77
N GLY A 74 4.43 -4.49 0.65
CA GLY A 74 5.45 -5.45 0.21
C GLY A 74 5.58 -5.50 -1.31
N ASN A 75 6.68 -6.07 -1.78
CA ASN A 75 7.01 -6.13 -3.19
C ASN A 75 5.97 -6.91 -4.02
N ILE A 76 5.98 -6.76 -5.34
CA ILE A 76 5.17 -7.57 -6.25
C ILE A 76 5.54 -9.04 -6.02
N GLY A 77 4.56 -9.91 -5.75
CA GLY A 77 4.83 -11.32 -5.44
C GLY A 77 5.16 -11.63 -3.97
N ALA A 78 5.16 -10.65 -3.06
CA ALA A 78 5.49 -10.86 -1.64
C ALA A 78 4.41 -11.62 -0.81
N GLY A 79 3.26 -11.95 -1.39
CA GLY A 79 2.18 -12.69 -0.70
C GLY A 79 1.09 -11.84 -0.03
N LYS A 80 0.98 -10.55 -0.36
CA LYS A 80 -0.04 -9.64 0.20
C LYS A 80 -1.48 -10.15 0.03
N SER A 81 -1.87 -10.56 -1.17
CA SER A 81 -3.21 -11.09 -1.40
C SER A 81 -3.48 -12.38 -0.60
N THR A 82 -2.45 -13.19 -0.36
CA THR A 82 -2.52 -14.38 0.52
C THR A 82 -2.74 -13.99 1.97
N PHE A 83 -2.00 -13.01 2.48
CA PHE A 83 -2.18 -12.45 3.83
C PHE A 83 -3.61 -11.91 4.01
N ILE A 84 -4.09 -11.12 3.06
CA ILE A 84 -5.43 -10.55 3.10
C ILE A 84 -6.51 -11.65 3.10
N LYS A 85 -6.37 -12.66 2.25
CA LYS A 85 -7.28 -13.81 2.20
C LYS A 85 -7.26 -14.65 3.49
N TYR A 86 -6.15 -14.67 4.22
CA TYR A 86 -6.08 -15.31 5.53
C TYR A 86 -6.97 -14.57 6.54
N PHE A 87 -6.81 -13.25 6.67
CA PHE A 87 -7.55 -12.43 7.63
C PHE A 87 -9.00 -12.14 7.23
N SER A 88 -9.36 -12.21 5.95
CA SER A 88 -10.74 -12.01 5.49
C SER A 88 -11.74 -13.03 6.04
N LYS A 89 -11.25 -14.12 6.64
CA LYS A 89 -12.07 -15.18 7.24
C LYS A 89 -12.49 -14.85 8.68
N PHE A 90 -11.89 -13.82 9.29
CA PHE A 90 -12.12 -13.46 10.68
C PHE A 90 -13.32 -12.51 10.82
N PRO A 91 -14.13 -12.64 11.88
CA PRO A 91 -15.32 -11.82 12.07
C PRO A 91 -14.97 -10.35 12.35
N GLY A 92 -15.70 -9.44 11.71
CA GLY A 92 -15.49 -7.99 11.84
C GLY A 92 -14.26 -7.47 11.11
N ILE A 93 -13.67 -8.27 10.22
CA ILE A 93 -12.56 -7.85 9.36
C ILE A 93 -13.09 -7.64 7.94
N GLU A 94 -13.00 -6.42 7.44
CA GLU A 94 -13.28 -6.09 6.05
C GLU A 94 -11.96 -5.93 5.29
N THR A 95 -11.86 -6.54 4.11
CA THR A 95 -10.62 -6.55 3.34
C THR A 95 -10.82 -6.02 1.93
N TYR A 96 -9.83 -5.28 1.44
CA TYR A 96 -9.80 -4.72 0.10
C TYR A 96 -8.52 -5.13 -0.61
N GLN A 97 -8.65 -5.97 -1.64
CA GLN A 97 -7.54 -6.35 -2.51
C GLN A 97 -7.26 -5.26 -3.56
N GLU A 98 -6.07 -5.29 -4.18
CA GLU A 98 -5.77 -4.40 -5.30
C GLU A 98 -6.77 -4.66 -6.44
N PRO A 99 -7.48 -3.63 -6.98
CA PRO A 99 -8.51 -3.80 -7.99
C PRO A 99 -7.89 -4.00 -9.38
N ILE A 100 -7.13 -5.08 -9.58
CA ILE A 100 -6.41 -5.40 -10.82
C ILE A 100 -7.35 -5.37 -12.04
N GLU A 101 -8.57 -5.88 -11.88
CA GLU A 101 -9.57 -5.91 -12.95
C GLU A 101 -9.99 -4.51 -13.41
N TRP A 102 -9.98 -3.50 -12.52
CA TRP A 102 -10.25 -2.12 -12.92
C TRP A 102 -9.09 -1.57 -13.75
N TRP A 103 -7.86 -1.91 -13.38
CA TRP A 103 -6.66 -1.47 -14.11
C TRP A 103 -6.51 -2.15 -15.46
N ARG A 104 -7.06 -3.36 -15.61
CA ARG A 104 -7.17 -4.09 -16.88
C ARG A 104 -8.30 -3.59 -17.77
N ASN A 105 -9.24 -2.83 -17.22
CA ASN A 105 -10.36 -2.28 -17.99
C ASN A 105 -10.74 -0.89 -17.48
N CYS A 106 -9.95 0.10 -17.87
CA CYS A 106 -10.30 1.50 -17.72
C CYS A 106 -10.99 1.97 -19.01
N ASN A 107 -12.31 1.88 -19.04
CA ASN A 107 -13.13 2.30 -20.19
C ASN A 107 -12.70 1.63 -21.52
N GLY A 108 -12.48 0.30 -21.49
CA GLY A 108 -12.05 -0.49 -22.63
C GLY A 108 -10.53 -0.57 -22.83
N HIS A 109 -9.73 0.12 -22.00
CA HIS A 109 -8.27 0.10 -22.08
C HIS A 109 -7.63 -0.70 -20.95
N ASN A 110 -6.72 -1.61 -21.31
CA ASN A 110 -5.89 -2.34 -20.36
C ASN A 110 -4.66 -1.50 -19.98
N LEU A 111 -4.78 -0.69 -18.94
CA LEU A 111 -3.69 0.20 -18.50
C LEU A 111 -2.49 -0.57 -17.94
N LEU A 112 -2.71 -1.77 -17.38
CA LEU A 112 -1.63 -2.62 -16.87
C LEU A 112 -0.78 -3.18 -18.03
N GLU A 113 -1.41 -3.60 -19.13
CA GLU A 113 -0.71 -3.99 -20.35
C GLU A 113 0.01 -2.80 -21.01
N LEU A 114 -0.65 -1.63 -21.06
CA LEU A 114 -0.02 -0.41 -21.58
C LEU A 114 1.22 0.00 -20.78
N LEU A 115 1.17 -0.10 -19.44
CA LEU A 115 2.32 0.15 -18.58
C LEU A 115 3.54 -0.72 -18.96
N TYR A 116 3.33 -2.01 -19.21
CA TYR A 116 4.44 -2.91 -19.50
C TYR A 116 4.88 -2.90 -20.97
N SER A 117 4.02 -2.45 -21.90
CA SER A 117 4.40 -2.27 -23.31
C SER A 117 5.24 -1.02 -23.56
N ASP A 118 4.97 0.10 -22.87
CA ASP A 118 5.81 1.30 -22.89
C ASP A 118 5.74 2.01 -21.53
N THR A 119 6.62 1.61 -20.63
CA THR A 119 6.62 2.11 -19.26
C THR A 119 6.84 3.62 -19.21
N LYS A 120 7.77 4.18 -19.98
CA LYS A 120 8.05 5.64 -19.94
C LYS A 120 6.82 6.45 -20.35
N LYS A 121 6.08 5.99 -21.36
CA LYS A 121 4.88 6.68 -21.84
C LYS A 121 3.71 6.55 -20.87
N TRP A 122 3.47 5.36 -20.34
CA TRP A 122 2.23 5.05 -19.63
C TRP A 122 2.34 5.08 -18.10
N TYR A 123 3.53 5.22 -17.53
CA TYR A 123 3.73 5.18 -16.07
C TYR A 123 2.87 6.20 -15.35
N PHE A 124 2.92 7.46 -15.76
CA PHE A 124 2.18 8.53 -15.11
C PHE A 124 0.67 8.32 -15.19
N THR A 125 0.16 7.93 -16.36
CA THR A 125 -1.27 7.62 -16.56
C THR A 125 -1.72 6.46 -15.69
N PHE A 126 -0.95 5.36 -15.69
CA PHE A 126 -1.26 4.18 -14.89
C PHE A 126 -1.24 4.52 -13.39
N GLN A 127 -0.18 5.15 -12.89
CA GLN A 127 -0.06 5.50 -11.47
C GLN A 127 -1.11 6.51 -11.02
N SER A 128 -1.53 7.44 -11.89
CA SER A 128 -2.63 8.35 -11.60
C SER A 128 -3.95 7.61 -11.38
N TYR A 129 -4.21 6.56 -12.17
CA TYR A 129 -5.39 5.73 -12.00
C TYR A 129 -5.30 4.80 -10.78
N VAL A 130 -4.13 4.20 -10.52
CA VAL A 130 -3.88 3.44 -9.29
C VAL A 130 -4.11 4.33 -8.06
N GLN A 131 -3.63 5.57 -8.07
CA GLN A 131 -3.84 6.54 -7.00
C GLN A 131 -5.34 6.77 -6.76
N LEU A 132 -6.10 7.05 -7.81
CA LEU A 132 -7.55 7.28 -7.72
C LEU A 132 -8.28 6.07 -7.11
N THR A 133 -8.00 4.87 -7.63
CA THR A 133 -8.68 3.64 -7.17
C THR A 133 -8.31 3.29 -5.72
N ARG A 134 -7.07 3.54 -5.27
CA ARG A 134 -6.67 3.40 -3.86
C ARG A 134 -7.36 4.41 -2.95
N ILE A 135 -7.48 5.67 -3.36
CA ILE A 135 -8.24 6.69 -2.63
C ILE A 135 -9.69 6.24 -2.46
N GLN A 136 -10.36 5.84 -3.55
CA GLN A 136 -11.75 5.35 -3.51
C GLN A 136 -11.91 4.17 -2.54
N THR A 137 -10.95 3.24 -2.57
CA THR A 137 -10.95 2.06 -1.69
C THR A 137 -10.78 2.46 -0.23
N GLN A 138 -9.79 3.29 0.11
CA GLN A 138 -9.52 3.69 1.49
C GLN A 138 -10.59 4.65 2.09
N LEU A 139 -11.32 5.37 1.23
CA LEU A 139 -12.48 6.17 1.66
C LEU A 139 -13.78 5.37 1.75
N SER A 140 -13.77 4.10 1.36
CA SER A 140 -14.97 3.25 1.45
C SER A 140 -15.40 3.12 2.91
N LYS A 141 -16.68 3.40 3.14
CA LYS A 141 -17.30 3.18 4.45
C LYS A 141 -17.39 1.67 4.72
N PRO A 142 -17.32 1.26 5.99
CA PRO A 142 -17.51 -0.14 6.34
C PRO A 142 -18.88 -0.63 5.85
N LYS A 143 -18.91 -1.83 5.25
CA LYS A 143 -20.15 -2.42 4.73
C LYS A 143 -21.08 -2.92 5.83
N ASP A 144 -20.49 -3.27 6.97
CA ASP A 144 -21.18 -3.77 8.16
C ASP A 144 -20.81 -2.89 9.37
N SER A 145 -21.79 -2.59 10.22
CA SER A 145 -21.59 -1.84 11.48
C SER A 145 -20.72 -2.59 12.50
N LEU A 146 -20.59 -3.92 12.36
CA LEU A 146 -19.73 -4.78 13.17
C LEU A 146 -18.27 -4.80 12.69
N THR A 147 -17.94 -4.06 11.62
CA THR A 147 -16.57 -3.99 11.12
C THR A 147 -15.67 -3.28 12.13
N ARG A 148 -14.67 -4.00 12.63
CA ARG A 148 -13.68 -3.52 13.59
C ARG A 148 -12.36 -3.16 12.93
N THR A 149 -12.04 -3.82 11.81
CA THR A 149 -10.78 -3.61 11.08
C THR A 149 -11.05 -3.57 9.58
N GLN A 150 -10.46 -2.59 8.90
CA GLN A 150 -10.36 -2.52 7.44
C GLN A 150 -8.91 -2.79 7.04
N MET A 151 -8.67 -3.80 6.19
CA MET A 151 -7.35 -4.13 5.67
C MET A 151 -7.26 -3.82 4.17
N PHE A 152 -6.21 -3.11 3.77
CA PHE A 152 -5.99 -2.69 2.39
C PHE A 152 -4.75 -3.34 1.81
N GLU A 153 -4.84 -3.90 0.61
CA GLU A 153 -3.68 -4.32 -0.17
C GLU A 153 -2.98 -3.08 -0.71
N ARG A 154 -1.89 -2.70 -0.05
CA ARG A 154 -1.20 -1.42 -0.20
C ARG A 154 -2.05 -0.19 0.14
N SER A 155 -1.43 0.97 0.00
CA SER A 155 -1.99 2.25 0.40
C SER A 155 -1.71 3.38 -0.61
N VAL A 156 -2.40 4.50 -0.45
CA VAL A 156 -2.09 5.78 -1.13
C VAL A 156 -0.63 6.20 -0.87
N GLN A 157 -0.12 5.97 0.34
CA GLN A 157 1.25 6.25 0.75
C GLN A 157 2.27 5.44 -0.06
N ASN A 158 1.98 4.16 -0.34
CA ASN A 158 2.84 3.31 -1.16
C ASN A 158 3.03 3.82 -2.60
N ASN A 159 1.97 4.38 -3.20
CA ASN A 159 2.11 5.00 -4.53
C ASN A 159 3.11 6.16 -4.50
N ARG A 160 3.08 6.97 -3.44
CA ARG A 160 3.95 8.14 -3.30
C ARG A 160 5.39 7.77 -2.94
N TYR A 161 5.59 6.93 -1.94
CA TYR A 161 6.91 6.68 -1.35
C TYR A 161 7.63 5.46 -1.94
N CYS A 162 6.91 4.57 -2.63
CA CYS A 162 7.51 3.44 -3.32
C CYS A 162 7.49 3.62 -4.84
N PHE A 163 6.32 3.53 -5.48
CA PHE A 163 6.23 3.50 -6.94
C PHE A 163 6.68 4.82 -7.58
N LEU A 164 6.23 5.97 -7.07
CA LEU A 164 6.60 7.26 -7.63
C LEU A 164 8.08 7.57 -7.42
N GLU A 165 8.63 7.27 -6.23
CA GLU A 165 10.06 7.42 -5.93
C GLU A 165 10.91 6.54 -6.86
N GLN A 166 10.57 5.26 -6.98
CA GLN A 166 11.30 4.34 -7.86
C GLN A 166 11.32 4.85 -9.30
N ALA A 167 10.19 5.32 -9.82
CA ALA A 167 10.13 5.80 -11.20
C ALA A 167 10.90 7.10 -11.43
N TYR A 168 10.89 8.01 -10.45
CA TYR A 168 11.63 9.25 -10.54
C TYR A 168 13.14 9.00 -10.49
N GLN A 169 13.62 8.18 -9.54
CA GLN A 169 15.04 7.86 -9.40
C GLN A 169 15.61 7.15 -10.64
N ASN A 170 14.78 6.36 -11.34
CA ASN A 170 15.18 5.65 -12.56
C ASN A 170 14.90 6.43 -13.86
N GLY A 171 14.50 7.71 -13.78
CA GLY A 171 14.24 8.54 -14.95
C GLY A 171 13.10 8.03 -15.85
N ILE A 172 12.15 7.28 -15.27
CA ILE A 172 10.96 6.80 -15.97
C ILE A 172 9.96 7.94 -16.19
N ILE A 173 9.82 8.82 -15.20
CA ILE A 173 8.91 9.98 -15.25
C ILE A 173 9.68 11.30 -15.27
N HIS A 174 9.08 12.31 -15.91
CA HIS A 174 9.64 13.65 -15.94
C HIS A 174 9.55 14.31 -14.54
N PRO A 175 10.50 15.19 -14.14
CA PRO A 175 10.41 15.90 -12.86
C PRO A 175 9.11 16.69 -12.65
N ALA A 176 8.49 17.18 -13.73
CA ALA A 176 7.19 17.85 -13.66
C ALA A 176 6.06 16.90 -13.25
N ASP A 177 6.04 15.68 -13.81
CA ASP A 177 5.05 14.65 -13.48
C ASP A 177 5.20 14.23 -12.03
N TYR A 178 6.44 14.01 -11.57
CA TYR A 178 6.76 13.74 -10.18
C TYR A 178 6.22 14.85 -9.25
N ALA A 179 6.50 16.11 -9.58
CA ALA A 179 6.05 17.26 -8.79
C ALA A 179 4.52 17.39 -8.75
N ILE A 180 3.83 17.09 -9.86
CA ILE A 180 2.36 17.10 -9.92
C ILE A 180 1.78 15.97 -9.07
N SER A 181 2.30 14.75 -9.19
CA SER A 181 1.85 13.60 -8.38
C SER A 181 2.07 13.84 -6.89
N ASP A 182 3.21 14.41 -6.49
CA ASP A 182 3.50 14.77 -5.09
C ASP A 182 2.53 15.83 -4.56
N LYS A 183 2.22 16.86 -5.35
CA LYS A 183 1.23 17.89 -4.98
C LYS A 183 -0.16 17.30 -4.80
N TRP A 184 -0.59 16.44 -5.73
CA TRP A 184 -1.88 15.74 -5.63
C TRP A 184 -1.94 14.86 -4.38
N TYR A 185 -0.90 14.08 -4.12
CA TYR A 185 -0.82 13.27 -2.91
C TYR A 185 -0.96 14.12 -1.64
N LYS A 186 -0.20 15.22 -1.53
CA LYS A 186 -0.26 16.13 -0.37
C LYS A 186 -1.65 16.73 -0.19
N GLN A 187 -2.27 17.19 -1.28
CA GLN A 187 -3.63 17.75 -1.23
C GLN A 187 -4.64 16.70 -0.76
N VAL A 188 -4.59 15.50 -1.31
CA VAL A 188 -5.49 14.39 -0.96
C VAL A 188 -5.35 14.01 0.51
N MET A 189 -4.11 13.86 1.01
CA MET A 189 -3.86 13.54 2.43
C MET A 189 -4.28 14.66 3.38
N ALA A 190 -4.27 15.92 2.93
CA ALA A 190 -4.75 17.06 3.72
C ALA A 190 -6.28 17.20 3.70
N THR A 191 -6.95 16.74 2.65
CA THR A 191 -8.41 16.88 2.48
C THR A 191 -9.20 15.68 3.03
N PHE A 192 -8.66 14.47 2.95
CA PHE A 192 -9.39 13.25 3.30
C PHE A 192 -8.72 12.46 4.43
N ASP A 193 -9.52 11.83 5.30
CA ASP A 193 -9.01 10.88 6.30
C ASP A 193 -8.64 9.55 5.62
N LEU A 194 -7.38 9.47 5.19
CA LEU A 194 -6.71 8.29 4.66
C LEU A 194 -5.66 7.75 5.65
N THR A 195 -5.81 8.09 6.93
CA THR A 195 -4.88 7.66 7.98
C THR A 195 -4.91 6.14 8.14
N LEU A 196 -3.73 5.57 8.36
CA LEU A 196 -3.52 4.17 8.68
C LEU A 196 -3.07 4.09 10.14
N ASP A 197 -3.53 3.06 10.83
CA ASP A 197 -3.14 2.82 12.22
C ASP A 197 -1.98 1.83 12.32
N LEU A 198 -1.81 0.99 11.29
CA LEU A 198 -0.71 0.04 11.16
C LEU A 198 -0.35 -0.19 9.68
N ILE A 199 0.94 -0.34 9.41
CA ILE A 199 1.45 -0.94 8.18
C ILE A 199 2.03 -2.31 8.52
N VAL A 200 1.57 -3.36 7.84
CA VAL A 200 2.20 -4.68 7.87
C VAL A 200 3.08 -4.80 6.64
N TYR A 201 4.40 -4.82 6.84
CA TYR A 201 5.37 -4.98 5.77
C TYR A 201 5.75 -6.45 5.61
N LEU A 202 5.27 -7.09 4.54
CA LEU A 202 5.71 -8.41 4.10
C LEU A 202 7.04 -8.25 3.36
N ARG A 203 8.14 -8.34 4.13
CA ARG A 203 9.49 -8.15 3.64
C ARG A 203 9.99 -9.45 3.02
N SER A 204 10.35 -9.40 1.73
CA SER A 204 10.81 -10.56 0.97
C SER A 204 11.93 -10.12 0.02
N SER A 205 12.92 -10.97 -0.16
CA SER A 205 14.05 -10.69 -1.06
C SER A 205 13.59 -10.59 -2.52
N PRO A 206 14.19 -9.69 -3.33
CA PRO A 206 13.87 -9.54 -4.75
C PRO A 206 13.90 -10.85 -5.54
N GLU A 207 14.87 -11.72 -5.24
CA GLU A 207 15.04 -13.02 -5.88
C GLU A 207 13.85 -13.95 -5.60
N ILE A 208 13.41 -14.05 -4.34
CA ILE A 208 12.26 -14.89 -3.96
C ILE A 208 10.98 -14.37 -4.57
N VAL A 209 10.74 -13.05 -4.54
CA VAL A 209 9.52 -12.50 -5.15
C VAL A 209 9.53 -12.63 -6.68
N PHE A 210 10.70 -12.57 -7.32
CA PHE A 210 10.84 -12.82 -8.76
C PHE A 210 10.45 -14.26 -9.12
N GLU A 211 10.92 -15.24 -8.35
CA GLU A 211 10.50 -16.65 -8.53
C GLU A 211 9.00 -16.82 -8.32
N ARG A 212 8.42 -16.20 -7.28
CA ARG A 212 6.97 -16.25 -7.01
C ARG A 212 6.15 -15.61 -8.12
N MET A 213 6.61 -14.47 -8.64
CA MET A 213 5.98 -13.77 -9.77
C MET A 213 5.97 -14.65 -11.02
N ARG A 214 7.10 -15.30 -11.34
CA ARG A 214 7.19 -16.24 -12.47
C ARG A 214 6.29 -17.46 -12.28
N LYS A 215 6.24 -18.05 -11.08
CA LYS A 215 5.35 -19.18 -10.76
C LYS A 215 3.87 -18.80 -10.88
N ARG A 216 3.50 -17.57 -10.49
CA ARG A 216 2.14 -17.04 -10.61
C ARG A 216 1.71 -16.86 -12.07
N GLY A 217 2.65 -16.55 -12.97
CA GLY A 217 2.44 -16.60 -14.42
C GLY A 217 1.39 -15.63 -14.96
N ARG A 218 1.26 -14.42 -14.39
CA ARG A 218 0.40 -13.39 -14.99
C ARG A 218 1.01 -12.92 -16.33
N PRO A 219 0.26 -12.93 -17.45
CA PRO A 219 0.80 -12.59 -18.76
C PRO A 219 1.52 -11.25 -18.79
N GLU A 220 0.95 -10.23 -18.14
CA GLU A 220 1.47 -8.86 -18.13
C GLU A 220 2.79 -8.72 -17.36
N GLU A 221 3.08 -9.63 -16.42
CA GLU A 221 4.26 -9.57 -15.56
C GLU A 221 5.46 -10.33 -16.15
N THR A 222 5.29 -10.99 -17.30
CA THR A 222 6.32 -11.84 -17.93
C THR A 222 7.59 -11.06 -18.28
N ALA A 223 7.45 -9.78 -18.66
CA ALA A 223 8.55 -8.92 -19.08
C ALA A 223 9.21 -8.16 -17.92
N VAL A 224 8.73 -8.33 -16.67
CA VAL A 224 9.23 -7.58 -15.52
C VAL A 224 10.64 -8.07 -15.14
N PRO A 225 11.68 -7.21 -15.18
CA PRO A 225 13.03 -7.63 -14.87
C PRO A 225 13.26 -7.71 -13.35
N LEU A 226 14.14 -8.61 -12.91
CA LEU A 226 14.57 -8.69 -11.50
C LEU A 226 15.09 -7.34 -10.98
N GLN A 227 15.77 -6.57 -11.83
CA GLN A 227 16.31 -5.26 -11.48
C GLN A 227 15.20 -4.28 -11.03
N TYR A 228 14.04 -4.30 -11.68
CA TYR A 228 12.89 -3.49 -11.26
C TYR A 228 12.39 -3.91 -9.87
N LEU A 229 12.36 -5.21 -9.58
CA LEU A 229 11.97 -5.71 -8.25
C LEU A 229 12.99 -5.33 -7.17
N LYS A 230 14.29 -5.26 -7.51
CA LYS A 230 15.33 -4.74 -6.61
C LYS A 230 15.10 -3.26 -6.29
N GLU A 231 14.83 -2.45 -7.30
CA GLU A 231 14.55 -1.03 -7.11
C GLU A 231 13.28 -0.78 -6.28
N LEU A 232 12.22 -1.56 -6.51
CA LEU A 232 11.03 -1.52 -5.67
C LEU A 232 11.35 -1.95 -4.23
N HIS A 233 12.18 -2.97 -4.03
CA HIS A 233 12.59 -3.40 -2.69
C HIS A 233 13.30 -2.26 -1.95
N GLU A 234 14.30 -1.62 -2.57
CA GLU A 234 15.00 -0.47 -1.97
C GLU A 234 14.05 0.68 -1.63
N ALA A 235 13.04 0.93 -2.48
CA ALA A 235 12.04 1.96 -2.20
C ALA A 235 11.13 1.60 -1.00
N HIS A 236 10.75 0.33 -0.84
CA HIS A 236 10.05 -0.14 0.37
C HIS A 236 10.94 -0.03 1.60
N GLU A 237 12.21 -0.45 1.53
CA GLU A 237 13.15 -0.36 2.66
C GLU A 237 13.33 1.10 3.09
N LYS A 238 13.59 2.01 2.14
CA LYS A 238 13.77 3.45 2.42
C LYS A 238 12.54 4.07 3.08
N TRP A 239 11.34 3.63 2.74
CA TRP A 239 10.11 4.16 3.32
C TRP A 239 9.77 3.51 4.67
N LEU A 240 9.69 2.18 4.70
CA LEU A 240 9.11 1.42 5.81
C LEU A 240 10.10 1.14 6.93
N MET A 241 11.40 1.22 6.66
CA MET A 241 12.47 1.11 7.66
C MET A 241 12.96 2.49 8.14
N SER A 242 12.35 3.59 7.68
CA SER A 242 12.77 4.94 8.05
C SER A 242 12.36 5.27 9.49
N ASP A 243 13.30 5.81 10.26
CA ASP A 243 13.04 6.44 11.55
C ASP A 243 12.62 7.92 11.42
N ASP A 244 12.66 8.48 10.20
CA ASP A 244 12.23 9.85 9.92
C ASP A 244 10.69 9.91 9.85
N VAL A 245 10.09 10.55 10.86
CA VAL A 245 8.65 10.77 10.98
C VAL A 245 8.04 11.59 9.84
N THR A 246 8.86 12.35 9.10
CA THR A 246 8.42 13.07 7.90
C THR A 246 8.25 12.15 6.69
N ILE A 247 8.92 10.98 6.70
CA ILE A 247 8.84 9.94 5.68
C ILE A 247 7.75 8.93 6.05
N ASN A 248 7.76 8.44 7.29
CA ASN A 248 6.74 7.53 7.79
C ASN A 248 6.40 7.82 9.27
N ASN A 249 5.13 8.11 9.52
CA ASN A 249 4.59 8.34 10.86
C ASN A 249 3.64 7.23 11.33
N VAL A 250 3.47 6.15 10.55
CA VAL A 250 2.60 5.02 10.89
C VAL A 250 3.45 3.88 11.45
N PRO A 251 3.04 3.22 12.54
CA PRO A 251 3.70 2.02 13.04
C PRO A 251 3.84 0.95 11.96
N VAL A 252 5.02 0.32 11.88
CA VAL A 252 5.30 -0.76 10.93
C VAL A 252 5.57 -2.07 11.68
N LEU A 253 4.80 -3.10 11.37
CA LEU A 253 5.06 -4.49 11.74
C LEU A 253 5.72 -5.20 10.56
N ILE A 254 6.96 -5.63 10.74
CA ILE A 254 7.73 -6.31 9.70
C ILE A 254 7.60 -7.82 9.88
N LEU A 255 7.18 -8.50 8.83
CA LEU A 255 7.09 -9.96 8.77
C LEU A 255 8.04 -10.46 7.69
N ASP A 256 8.86 -11.46 8.05
CA ASP A 256 9.72 -12.14 7.09
C ASP A 256 8.83 -13.02 6.18
N ALA A 257 8.68 -12.60 4.94
CA ALA A 257 7.88 -13.30 3.96
C ALA A 257 8.72 -14.27 3.11
N ASP A 258 10.01 -14.44 3.38
CA ASP A 258 10.86 -15.47 2.75
C ASP A 258 10.75 -16.84 3.44
N SER A 259 10.20 -16.87 4.67
CA SER A 259 9.96 -18.08 5.45
C SER A 259 8.97 -19.05 4.79
N THR A 260 8.91 -20.28 5.33
CA THR A 260 7.93 -21.29 4.92
C THR A 260 6.49 -20.86 5.22
N LEU A 261 5.51 -21.54 4.60
CA LEU A 261 4.10 -21.25 4.83
C LEU A 261 3.68 -21.51 6.30
N GLU A 262 4.30 -22.49 6.94
CA GLU A 262 4.07 -22.83 8.34
C GLU A 262 4.59 -21.71 9.26
N GLU A 263 5.83 -21.26 9.04
CA GLU A 263 6.46 -20.17 9.81
C GLU A 263 5.73 -18.84 9.62
N ILE A 264 5.32 -18.51 8.39
CA ILE A 264 4.60 -17.25 8.13
C ILE A 264 3.21 -17.25 8.78
N HIS A 265 2.51 -18.39 8.79
CA HIS A 265 1.24 -18.51 9.52
C HIS A 265 1.44 -18.41 11.03
N GLU A 266 2.52 -18.97 11.57
CA GLU A 266 2.86 -18.79 12.99
C GLU A 266 3.12 -17.32 13.31
N MET A 267 3.80 -16.58 12.42
CA MET A 267 3.98 -15.14 12.56
C MET A 267 2.66 -14.35 12.51
N TYR A 268 1.72 -14.75 11.65
CA TYR A 268 0.38 -14.15 11.61
C TYR A 268 -0.34 -14.35 12.94
N HIS A 269 -0.35 -15.58 13.45
CA HIS A 269 -1.00 -15.91 14.73
C HIS A 269 -0.34 -15.18 15.91
N LYS A 270 1.00 -15.15 15.98
CA LYS A 270 1.74 -14.47 17.06
C LYS A 270 1.49 -12.96 17.10
N ASN A 271 1.15 -12.35 15.97
CA ASN A 271 0.91 -10.91 15.87
C ASN A 271 -0.55 -10.56 15.59
N GLU A 272 -1.48 -11.50 15.70
CA GLU A 272 -2.89 -11.32 15.35
C GLU A 272 -3.50 -10.13 16.10
N ASP A 273 -3.31 -10.04 17.41
CA ASP A 273 -3.85 -8.93 18.22
C ASP A 273 -3.37 -7.56 17.71
N LYS A 274 -2.10 -7.45 17.32
CA LYS A 274 -1.52 -6.22 16.77
C LYS A 274 -2.08 -5.93 15.38
N ILE A 275 -2.15 -6.94 14.52
CA ILE A 275 -2.66 -6.84 13.14
C ILE A 275 -4.14 -6.46 13.15
N LEU A 276 -4.92 -6.97 14.09
CA LEU A 276 -6.36 -6.72 14.17
C LEU A 276 -6.71 -5.47 15.01
N GLY A 277 -5.72 -4.86 15.67
CA GLY A 277 -5.95 -3.71 16.54
C GLY A 277 -6.79 -4.07 17.76
N TYR A 278 -6.55 -5.24 18.37
CA TYR A 278 -7.12 -5.60 19.66
C TYR A 278 -6.30 -4.97 20.79
N ASP A 279 -6.98 -4.48 21.83
CA ASP A 279 -6.33 -3.94 23.01
C ASP A 279 -5.46 -5.03 23.66
N ILE A 280 -4.19 -4.71 23.94
CA ILE A 280 -3.22 -5.61 24.59
C ILE A 280 -3.73 -6.01 26.00
N LYS A 281 -4.72 -5.31 26.54
CA LYS A 281 -5.51 -5.75 27.70
C LYS A 281 -6.54 -6.83 27.31
N GLY A 282 -6.00 -8.00 26.97
CA GLY A 282 -6.56 -9.35 27.09
C GLY A 282 -8.08 -9.52 27.03
N ARG A 283 -8.56 -10.04 25.89
CA ARG A 283 -9.55 -11.12 25.98
C ARG A 283 -8.81 -12.40 26.40
N PRO A 284 -9.33 -13.22 27.33
CA PRO A 284 -8.80 -14.55 27.54
C PRO A 284 -9.02 -15.30 26.22
N VAL A 285 -7.94 -15.78 25.59
CA VAL A 285 -8.04 -16.70 24.47
C VAL A 285 -8.75 -17.95 24.98
N GLU A 286 -10.05 -18.08 24.68
CA GLU A 286 -10.80 -19.26 25.07
C GLU A 286 -10.20 -20.48 24.37
N LYS A 287 -9.91 -21.52 25.16
CA LYS A 287 -9.33 -22.79 24.71
C LYS A 287 -10.06 -23.40 23.49
N LYS A 288 -11.33 -23.05 23.28
CA LYS A 288 -12.18 -23.45 22.16
C LYS A 288 -11.76 -22.88 20.79
N GLU A 289 -11.09 -21.73 20.71
CA GLU A 289 -10.65 -21.15 19.42
C GLU A 289 -9.45 -21.89 18.84
N LYS A 290 -8.53 -22.37 19.69
CA LYS A 290 -7.36 -23.19 19.30
C LYS A 290 -7.79 -24.49 18.59
N ASP A 291 -8.88 -25.10 19.03
CA ASP A 291 -9.40 -26.33 18.43
C ASP A 291 -10.21 -26.08 17.14
N LYS A 292 -10.74 -24.87 16.95
CA LYS A 292 -11.50 -24.47 15.76
C LYS A 292 -10.57 -24.22 14.58
N VAL A 293 -9.40 -23.61 14.81
CA VAL A 293 -8.38 -23.33 13.78
C VAL A 293 -7.70 -24.61 13.29
N ARG A 294 -7.43 -25.59 14.17
CA ARG A 294 -6.94 -26.93 13.78
C ARG A 294 -7.86 -27.66 12.80
N ARG A 295 -9.17 -27.36 12.80
CA ARG A 295 -10.12 -27.93 11.83
C ARG A 295 -10.11 -27.23 10.48
N VAL A 296 -9.69 -25.96 10.41
CA VAL A 296 -9.63 -25.19 9.15
C VAL A 296 -8.39 -25.56 8.32
N LEU A 297 -7.36 -26.15 8.93
CA LEU A 297 -6.14 -26.65 8.28
C LEU A 297 -6.27 -28.08 7.71
N LYS A 298 -7.48 -28.65 7.64
CA LYS A 298 -7.69 -29.90 6.90
C LYS A 298 -7.57 -29.64 5.40
N LEU A 299 -6.38 -29.87 4.88
CA LEU A 299 -6.13 -30.24 3.49
C LEU A 299 -6.88 -31.55 3.23
N ASP A 300 -7.98 -31.47 2.51
CA ASP A 300 -8.30 -32.45 1.47
C ASP A 300 -7.96 -31.78 0.12
#